data_AF-A0A328Y827-F1
#
_entry.id   AF-A0A328Y827-F1
#
_cell.length_a   1.000
_cell.length_b   1.000
_cell.length_c   1.000
_cell.angle_alpha   90.00
_cell.angle_beta   90.00
_cell.angle_gamma   90.00
#
_symmetry.space_group_name_H-M   'P 1'
#
loop_
_entity.id
_entity.type
_entity.pdbx_description
1 polymer ?
#
loop_
_entity_poly.entity_id
_entity_poly.type
_entity_poly.pdbx_seq_one_letter_code
_entity_poly.pdbx_strand_id
1 'polypeptide(L)'
;MLLFQSFPVFFSQSRVGKHGKEFKIYKFRTMVVNSEDEYALTKGENDERITTIGHFLRKYKLDEIPQLYNILKGDMSLVGPRPQVISYIQKYPSMYQEILKTKPGMLSYSALIYFNEDELLATKDDIVSYYEEVILPHKYELDKQLYQEKNIKIYFSVLFLYISKLLQNKNKIDG
;
A
#
# COMPACT_ATOMS: atom_id res chain seq x y z
N MET A 1 28.11 -10.38 -5.65
CA MET A 1 27.99 -9.97 -4.22
C MET A 1 26.83 -8.98 -4.10
N LEU A 2 25.58 -9.47 -4.15
CA LEU A 2 24.34 -8.65 -4.20
C LEU A 2 23.63 -8.51 -2.84
N LEU A 3 24.18 -9.09 -1.77
CA LEU A 3 23.50 -9.21 -0.46
C LEU A 3 23.54 -7.93 0.41
N PHE A 4 24.32 -6.91 0.04
CA PHE A 4 24.54 -5.73 0.89
C PHE A 4 23.80 -4.45 0.45
N GLN A 5 23.05 -4.46 -0.66
CA GLN A 5 22.37 -3.25 -1.15
C GLN A 5 21.09 -2.87 -0.36
N SER A 6 20.59 -3.76 0.50
CA SER A 6 19.31 -3.58 1.19
C SER A 6 19.43 -3.26 2.67
N PHE A 7 20.63 -2.89 3.17
CA PHE A 7 20.77 -2.41 4.55
C PHE A 7 20.47 -0.91 4.63
N PRO A 8 19.57 -0.46 5.52
CA PRO A 8 18.84 -1.27 6.51
C PRO A 8 17.68 -2.08 5.92
N VAL A 9 17.52 -3.34 6.38
CA VAL A 9 16.52 -4.31 5.91
C VAL A 9 15.08 -3.81 6.08
N PHE A 10 14.84 -2.98 7.09
CA PHE A 10 13.55 -2.35 7.31
C PHE A 10 13.48 -0.98 6.64
N PHE A 11 12.33 -0.74 6.05
CA PHE A 11 11.92 0.57 5.57
C PHE A 11 10.74 1.05 6.42
N SER A 12 10.70 2.35 6.69
CA SER A 12 9.56 2.96 7.36
C SER A 12 9.19 4.28 6.69
N GLN A 13 7.89 4.53 6.56
CA GLN A 13 7.37 5.77 6.00
C GLN A 13 6.30 6.37 6.92
N SER A 14 6.27 7.69 7.05
CA SER A 14 5.20 8.35 7.79
C SER A 14 3.88 8.24 7.03
N ARG A 15 2.83 7.95 7.78
CA ARG A 15 1.45 7.80 7.32
C ARG A 15 0.51 8.42 8.31
N VAL A 16 -0.68 8.78 7.84
CA VAL A 16 -1.73 9.32 8.69
C VAL A 16 -2.70 8.21 9.08
N GLY A 17 -2.95 8.09 10.38
CA GLY A 17 -3.89 7.15 10.97
C GLY A 17 -5.12 7.82 11.54
N LYS A 18 -5.76 7.15 12.50
CA LYS A 18 -7.02 7.59 13.11
C LYS A 18 -6.87 9.00 13.71
N HIS A 19 -7.86 9.86 13.46
CA HIS A 19 -7.93 11.26 13.88
C HIS A 19 -6.76 12.12 13.40
N GLY A 20 -6.18 11.80 12.25
CA GLY A 20 -5.06 12.56 11.70
C GLY A 20 -3.72 12.27 12.40
N LYS A 21 -3.67 11.29 13.32
CA LYS A 21 -2.43 10.97 14.05
C LYS A 21 -1.42 10.31 13.12
N GLU A 22 -0.23 10.89 13.02
CA GLU A 22 0.87 10.29 12.27
C GLU A 22 1.44 9.04 12.96
N PHE A 23 1.82 8.05 12.16
CA PHE A 23 2.54 6.86 12.58
C PHE A 23 3.50 6.39 11.49
N LYS A 24 4.46 5.54 11.87
CA LYS A 24 5.39 4.91 10.91
C LYS A 24 4.82 3.58 10.44
N ILE A 25 4.57 3.43 9.14
CA ILE A 25 4.29 2.12 8.53
C ILE A 25 5.60 1.38 8.32
N TYR A 26 5.68 0.10 8.69
CA TYR A 26 6.88 -0.71 8.52
C TYR A 26 6.76 -1.66 7.33
N LYS A 27 7.83 -1.78 6.55
CA LYS A 27 7.96 -2.70 5.42
C LYS A 27 9.36 -3.29 5.38
N PHE A 28 9.54 -4.38 4.64
CA PHE A 28 10.89 -4.73 4.19
C PHE A 28 11.33 -3.74 3.11
N ARG A 29 12.60 -3.37 3.13
CA ARG A 29 13.20 -2.51 2.12
C ARG A 29 13.28 -3.26 0.80
N THR A 30 12.62 -2.73 -0.22
CA THR A 30 12.62 -3.29 -1.57
C THR A 30 13.40 -2.42 -2.56
N MET A 31 13.63 -1.16 -2.22
CA MET A 31 14.38 -0.19 -3.02
C MET A 31 15.74 0.15 -2.40
N VAL A 32 16.66 0.66 -3.22
CA VAL A 32 17.96 1.18 -2.77
C VAL A 32 17.77 2.32 -1.76
N VAL A 33 18.79 2.59 -0.94
CA VAL A 33 18.70 3.63 0.10
C VAL A 33 18.68 5.02 -0.55
N ASN A 34 17.83 5.92 -0.03
CA ASN A 34 17.65 7.31 -0.50
C ASN A 34 17.08 7.43 -1.93
N SER A 35 16.27 6.47 -2.36
CA SER A 35 15.57 6.53 -3.65
C SER A 35 14.06 6.75 -3.51
N GLU A 36 13.59 7.04 -2.30
CA GLU A 36 12.19 7.32 -2.03
C GLU A 36 11.73 8.58 -2.78
N ASP A 37 10.56 8.52 -3.41
CA ASP A 37 9.90 9.72 -3.94
C ASP A 37 8.81 10.22 -2.98
N GLU A 38 8.44 11.49 -3.15
CA GLU A 38 7.43 12.18 -2.33
C GLU A 38 6.04 11.53 -2.42
N TYR A 39 5.75 10.88 -3.54
CA TYR A 39 4.43 10.34 -3.90
C TYR A 39 4.26 8.86 -3.50
N ALA A 40 5.33 8.21 -3.05
CA ALA A 40 5.44 6.79 -2.79
C ALA A 40 5.05 5.90 -3.99
N LEU A 41 5.36 6.32 -5.22
CA LEU A 41 4.96 5.61 -6.45
C LEU A 41 6.09 4.73 -6.99
N THR A 42 5.75 3.73 -7.81
CA THR A 42 6.72 2.80 -8.41
C THR A 42 6.40 2.57 -9.88
N LYS A 43 7.43 2.57 -10.74
CA LYS A 43 7.30 2.36 -12.19
C LYS A 43 7.34 0.88 -12.59
N GLY A 44 6.56 0.04 -11.91
CA GLY A 44 6.54 -1.41 -12.16
C GLY A 44 7.87 -2.12 -11.92
N GLU A 45 8.01 -3.30 -12.53
CA GLU A 45 9.16 -4.21 -12.36
C GLU A 45 10.46 -3.71 -13.02
N ASN A 46 10.41 -2.66 -13.84
CA ASN A 46 11.61 -2.08 -14.47
C ASN A 46 12.12 -0.83 -13.74
N ASP A 47 11.56 -0.52 -12.56
CA ASP A 47 12.03 0.60 -11.75
C ASP A 47 13.44 0.29 -11.20
N GLU A 48 14.46 0.98 -11.73
CA GLU A 48 15.88 0.79 -11.40
C GLU A 48 16.20 0.97 -9.91
N ARG A 49 15.29 1.58 -9.15
CA ARG A 49 15.41 1.74 -7.71
C ARG A 49 15.17 0.44 -6.96
N ILE A 50 14.49 -0.54 -7.55
CA ILE A 50 14.16 -1.81 -6.90
C ILE A 50 15.38 -2.73 -6.90
N THR A 51 15.70 -3.30 -5.73
CA THR A 51 16.77 -4.27 -5.58
C THR A 51 16.34 -5.65 -6.07
N THR A 52 17.29 -6.53 -6.42
CA THR A 52 16.99 -7.91 -6.85
C THR A 52 16.10 -8.67 -5.85
N ILE A 53 16.40 -8.57 -4.54
CA ILE A 53 15.55 -9.15 -3.50
C ILE A 53 14.23 -8.40 -3.34
N GLY A 54 14.23 -7.09 -3.60
CA GLY A 54 13.05 -6.26 -3.65
C GLY A 54 12.01 -6.74 -4.64
N HIS A 55 12.42 -7.12 -5.86
CA HIS A 55 11.52 -7.73 -6.84
C HIS A 55 10.83 -8.96 -6.26
N PHE A 56 11.60 -9.90 -5.69
CA PHE A 56 11.03 -11.09 -5.05
C PHE A 56 10.03 -10.75 -3.94
N LEU A 57 10.39 -9.82 -3.04
CA LEU A 57 9.52 -9.44 -1.93
C LEU A 57 8.21 -8.79 -2.40
N ARG A 58 8.26 -7.87 -3.36
CA ARG A 58 7.08 -7.17 -3.91
C ARG A 58 6.17 -8.12 -4.69
N LYS A 59 6.78 -9.00 -5.48
CA LYS A 59 6.10 -9.99 -6.32
C LYS A 59 5.18 -10.91 -5.52
N TYR A 60 5.60 -11.27 -4.31
CA TYR A 60 4.81 -12.09 -3.38
C TYR A 60 4.16 -11.28 -2.24
N LYS A 61 4.18 -9.93 -2.30
CA LYS A 61 3.69 -9.00 -1.26
C LYS A 61 4.27 -9.27 0.14
N LEU A 62 5.45 -9.90 0.22
CA LEU A 62 6.14 -10.20 1.47
C LEU A 62 6.71 -8.93 2.11
N ASP A 63 6.93 -7.88 1.31
CA ASP A 63 7.41 -6.58 1.79
C ASP A 63 6.47 -5.92 2.80
N GLU A 64 5.19 -6.28 2.79
CA GLU A 64 4.18 -5.72 3.70
C GLU A 64 4.07 -6.45 5.04
N ILE A 65 4.71 -7.62 5.21
CA ILE A 65 4.63 -8.42 6.45
C ILE A 65 4.99 -7.60 7.72
N PRO A 66 6.00 -6.70 7.72
CA PRO A 66 6.30 -5.90 8.90
C PRO A 66 5.15 -4.98 9.36
N GLN A 67 4.13 -4.71 8.53
CA GLN A 67 2.93 -3.98 8.93
C GLN A 67 2.12 -4.71 10.01
N LEU A 68 2.30 -6.04 10.16
CA LEU A 68 1.69 -6.79 11.27
C LEU A 68 2.11 -6.24 12.64
N TYR A 69 3.34 -5.70 12.75
CA TYR A 69 3.76 -5.01 13.98
C TYR A 69 2.94 -3.74 14.24
N ASN A 70 2.56 -2.98 13.20
CA ASN A 70 1.68 -1.82 13.35
C ASN A 70 0.28 -2.22 13.87
N ILE A 71 -0.22 -3.38 13.46
CA ILE A 71 -1.50 -3.92 13.96
C ILE A 71 -1.38 -4.28 15.44
N LEU A 72 -0.32 -5.01 15.82
CA LEU A 72 -0.07 -5.41 17.21
C LEU A 72 0.11 -4.20 18.13
N LYS A 73 0.82 -3.16 17.67
CA LYS A 73 1.01 -1.90 18.38
C LYS A 73 -0.28 -1.06 18.48
N GLY A 74 -1.27 -1.36 17.64
CA GLY A 74 -2.56 -0.68 17.62
C GLY A 74 -2.61 0.57 16.73
N ASP A 75 -1.58 0.83 15.92
CA ASP A 75 -1.56 1.92 14.93
C ASP A 75 -2.50 1.62 13.74
N MET A 76 -2.66 0.33 13.39
CA MET A 76 -3.48 -0.15 12.27
C MET A 76 -4.48 -1.24 12.70
N SER A 77 -5.41 -1.57 11.80
CA SER A 77 -6.21 -2.81 11.82
C SER A 77 -5.81 -3.72 10.65
N LEU A 78 -6.25 -4.98 10.67
CA LEU A 78 -6.03 -5.87 9.52
C LEU A 78 -6.85 -5.41 8.32
N VAL A 79 -8.15 -5.13 8.49
CA VAL A 79 -9.04 -4.59 7.45
C VAL A 79 -9.49 -3.18 7.81
N GLY A 80 -9.46 -2.27 6.84
CA GLY A 80 -9.87 -0.88 6.97
C GLY A 80 -9.38 -0.01 5.80
N PRO A 81 -9.72 1.28 5.76
CA PRO A 81 -9.21 2.22 4.76
C PRO A 81 -7.69 2.23 4.70
N ARG A 82 -7.06 2.39 3.52
CA ARG A 82 -5.60 2.34 3.42
C ARG A 82 -4.97 3.55 4.17
N PRO A 83 -3.84 3.37 4.88
CA PRO A 83 -3.09 4.48 5.46
C PRO A 83 -2.55 5.39 4.35
N GLN A 84 -2.89 6.67 4.44
CA GLN A 84 -2.63 7.65 3.38
C GLN A 84 -1.28 8.35 3.58
N VAL A 85 -0.67 8.76 2.45
CA VAL A 85 0.55 9.59 2.45
C VAL A 85 0.19 11.00 2.93
N ILE A 86 1.09 11.61 3.70
CA ILE A 86 0.87 12.94 4.29
C ILE A 86 0.63 14.00 3.22
N SER A 87 1.42 13.98 2.13
CA SER A 87 1.31 14.93 1.02
C SER A 87 -0.09 14.94 0.39
N TYR A 88 -0.71 13.78 0.17
CA TYR A 88 -2.07 13.71 -0.37
C TYR A 88 -3.13 14.25 0.60
N ILE A 89 -2.98 14.01 1.91
CA ILE A 89 -3.90 14.59 2.90
C ILE A 89 -3.76 16.11 2.98
N GLN A 90 -2.53 16.62 2.93
CA GLN A 90 -2.30 18.07 2.92
C GLN A 90 -2.85 18.73 1.65
N LYS A 91 -2.75 18.04 0.50
CA LYS A 91 -3.28 18.52 -0.78
C LYS A 91 -4.82 18.46 -0.84
N TYR A 92 -5.43 17.43 -0.25
CA TYR A 92 -6.88 17.18 -0.30
C TYR A 92 -7.50 16.93 1.08
N PRO A 93 -7.43 17.89 2.03
CA PRO A 93 -7.79 17.65 3.43
C PRO A 93 -9.27 17.32 3.64
N SER A 94 -10.16 17.91 2.83
CA SER A 94 -11.61 17.66 2.89
C SER A 94 -11.98 16.24 2.44
N MET A 95 -11.22 15.66 1.51
CA MET A 95 -11.44 14.31 1.00
C MET A 95 -11.31 13.31 2.16
N TYR A 96 -10.26 13.38 2.97
CA TYR A 96 -9.95 12.29 3.90
C TYR A 96 -10.68 12.33 5.26
N GLN A 97 -11.47 13.37 5.55
CA GLN A 97 -12.06 13.58 6.88
C GLN A 97 -12.88 12.40 7.40
N GLU A 98 -13.61 11.72 6.52
CA GLU A 98 -14.47 10.59 6.90
C GLU A 98 -13.66 9.34 7.26
N ILE A 99 -12.76 8.92 6.36
CA ILE A 99 -11.98 7.69 6.56
C ILE A 99 -10.96 7.80 7.69
N LEU A 100 -10.51 9.01 8.03
CA LEU A 100 -9.64 9.28 9.18
C LEU A 100 -10.34 9.07 10.54
N LYS A 101 -11.65 8.82 10.59
CA LYS A 101 -12.36 8.51 11.85
C LYS A 101 -12.10 7.09 12.36
N THR A 102 -11.50 6.21 11.53
CA THR A 102 -11.17 4.82 11.90
C THR A 102 -9.67 4.55 11.83
N LYS A 103 -9.22 3.44 12.42
CA LYS A 103 -7.85 2.96 12.17
C LYS A 103 -7.72 2.55 10.71
N PRO A 104 -6.60 2.87 10.05
CA PRO A 104 -6.33 2.38 8.71
C PRO A 104 -6.05 0.87 8.71
N GLY A 105 -6.34 0.22 7.60
CA GLY A 105 -6.16 -1.20 7.36
C GLY A 105 -4.89 -1.55 6.59
N MET A 106 -4.34 -2.73 6.89
CA MET A 106 -3.38 -3.37 5.99
C MET A 106 -4.07 -3.80 4.68
N LEU A 107 -5.28 -4.35 4.80
CA LEU A 107 -6.14 -4.79 3.71
C LEU A 107 -7.31 -3.83 3.51
N SER A 108 -7.65 -3.54 2.27
CA SER A 108 -8.74 -2.63 1.88
C SER A 108 -9.31 -2.99 0.51
N TYR A 109 -10.45 -2.40 0.12
CA TYR A 109 -10.95 -2.50 -1.26
C TYR A 109 -9.95 -1.89 -2.25
N SER A 110 -9.36 -0.75 -1.92
CA SER A 110 -8.31 -0.12 -2.75
C SER A 110 -7.11 -1.05 -2.95
N ALA A 111 -6.64 -1.75 -1.91
CA ALA A 111 -5.54 -2.71 -2.02
C ALA A 111 -5.92 -3.96 -2.85
N LEU A 112 -7.19 -4.38 -2.81
CA LEU A 112 -7.68 -5.46 -3.65
C LEU A 112 -7.75 -5.05 -5.12
N ILE A 113 -8.36 -3.91 -5.44
CA ILE A 113 -8.52 -3.45 -6.83
C ILE A 113 -7.15 -3.11 -7.43
N TYR A 114 -6.33 -2.35 -6.71
CA TYR A 114 -5.00 -1.89 -7.13
C TYR A 114 -3.89 -2.84 -6.67
N PHE A 115 -4.14 -4.15 -6.71
CA PHE A 115 -3.19 -5.17 -6.23
C PHE A 115 -1.85 -5.14 -6.98
N ASN A 116 -1.89 -4.93 -8.30
CA ASN A 116 -0.72 -4.76 -9.18
C ASN A 116 -0.66 -3.33 -9.73
N GLU A 117 -0.83 -2.34 -8.85
CA GLU A 117 -0.79 -0.91 -9.21
C GLU A 117 0.47 -0.51 -9.98
N ASP A 118 1.61 -1.03 -9.57
CA ASP A 118 2.90 -0.74 -10.19
C ASP A 118 2.98 -1.25 -11.62
N GLU A 119 2.39 -2.42 -11.93
CA GLU A 119 2.21 -2.88 -13.32
C GLU A 119 1.32 -1.91 -14.12
N LEU A 120 0.22 -1.42 -13.54
CA LEU A 120 -0.67 -0.46 -14.19
C LEU A 120 0.02 0.87 -14.47
N LEU A 121 0.73 1.42 -13.48
CA LEU A 121 1.45 2.69 -13.59
C LEU A 121 2.59 2.62 -14.61
N ALA A 122 3.24 1.47 -14.76
CA ALA A 122 4.27 1.27 -15.77
C ALA A 122 3.76 1.43 -17.22
N THR A 123 2.45 1.37 -17.45
CA THR A 123 1.83 1.59 -18.77
C THR A 123 1.52 3.06 -19.08
N LYS A 124 1.92 3.99 -18.21
CA LYS A 124 1.57 5.42 -18.30
C LYS A 124 2.80 6.28 -18.52
N ASP A 125 2.66 7.27 -19.40
CA ASP A 125 3.72 8.24 -19.68
C ASP A 125 3.91 9.21 -18.49
N ASP A 126 2.81 9.78 -17.99
CA ASP A 126 2.78 10.61 -16.79
C ASP A 126 2.11 9.86 -15.63
N ILE A 127 2.95 9.24 -14.81
CA ILE A 127 2.54 8.43 -13.66
C ILE A 127 1.92 9.27 -12.55
N VAL A 128 2.43 10.49 -12.31
CA VAL A 128 1.95 11.33 -11.20
C VAL A 128 0.57 11.87 -11.54
N SER A 129 0.41 12.46 -12.72
CA SER A 129 -0.89 12.99 -13.16
C SER A 129 -1.94 11.88 -13.26
N TYR A 130 -1.60 10.73 -13.84
CA TYR A 130 -2.53 9.59 -13.89
C TYR A 130 -2.90 9.09 -12.48
N TYR A 131 -1.94 9.01 -11.56
CA TYR A 131 -2.22 8.59 -10.20
C TYR A 131 -3.16 9.56 -9.50
N GLU A 132 -2.88 10.87 -9.56
CA GLU A 132 -3.67 11.88 -8.85
C GLU A 132 -5.07 12.11 -9.44
N GLU A 133 -5.20 12.05 -10.77
CA GLU A 133 -6.47 12.36 -11.45
C GLU A 133 -7.38 11.13 -11.56
N VAL A 134 -6.81 9.91 -11.62
CA VAL A 134 -7.58 8.69 -11.89
C VAL A 134 -7.56 7.73 -10.71
N ILE A 135 -6.38 7.37 -10.21
CA ILE A 135 -6.26 6.32 -9.19
C ILE A 135 -6.67 6.84 -7.81
N LEU A 136 -6.16 8.00 -7.41
CA LEU A 136 -6.33 8.53 -6.07
C LEU A 136 -7.81 8.78 -5.71
N PRO A 137 -8.65 9.41 -6.57
CA PRO A 137 -10.06 9.61 -6.28
C PRO A 137 -10.81 8.28 -6.18
N HIS A 138 -10.51 7.32 -7.07
CA HIS A 138 -11.16 6.01 -7.04
C HIS A 138 -10.75 5.18 -5.80
N LYS A 139 -9.46 5.20 -5.42
CA LYS A 139 -8.99 4.59 -4.17
C LYS A 139 -9.71 5.17 -2.96
N TYR A 140 -9.89 6.49 -2.94
CA TYR A 140 -10.62 7.15 -1.87
C TYR A 140 -12.07 6.66 -1.78
N GLU A 141 -12.80 6.59 -2.90
CA GLU A 141 -14.19 6.12 -2.89
C GLU A 141 -14.29 4.65 -2.44
N LEU A 142 -13.36 3.78 -2.86
CA LEU A 142 -13.28 2.39 -2.39
C LEU A 142 -13.04 2.31 -0.88
N ASP A 143 -12.14 3.13 -0.35
CA ASP A 143 -11.83 3.17 1.08
C ASP A 143 -12.98 3.76 1.91
N LYS A 144 -13.69 4.76 1.38
CA LYS A 144 -14.90 5.33 1.96
C LYS A 144 -16.04 4.32 1.97
N GLN A 145 -16.27 3.61 0.87
CA GLN A 145 -17.26 2.54 0.79
C GLN A 145 -16.98 1.45 1.84
N LEU A 146 -15.73 0.98 1.94
CA LEU A 146 -15.33 0.02 2.97
C LEU A 146 -15.61 0.54 4.38
N TYR A 147 -15.32 1.82 4.65
CA TYR A 147 -15.59 2.45 5.94
C TYR A 147 -17.09 2.47 6.28
N GLN A 148 -17.95 2.76 5.31
CA GLN A 148 -19.40 2.90 5.49
C GLN A 148 -20.10 1.55 5.67
N GLU A 149 -19.68 0.53 4.92
CA GLU A 149 -20.31 -0.79 4.93
C GLU A 149 -19.72 -1.75 5.98
N LYS A 150 -18.64 -1.35 6.68
CA LYS A 150 -17.83 -2.24 7.51
C LYS A 150 -18.69 -3.06 8.48
N ASN A 151 -18.58 -4.37 8.35
CA ASN A 151 -19.17 -5.35 9.24
C ASN A 151 -18.33 -6.62 9.22
N ILE A 152 -18.67 -7.58 10.08
CA ILE A 152 -17.89 -8.82 10.23
C ILE A 152 -17.84 -9.65 8.93
N LYS A 153 -18.91 -9.66 8.12
CA LYS A 153 -18.93 -10.37 6.84
C LYS A 153 -17.95 -9.72 5.86
N ILE A 154 -18.02 -8.40 5.71
CA ILE A 154 -17.11 -7.65 4.84
C ILE A 154 -15.65 -7.85 5.26
N TYR A 155 -15.37 -7.85 6.57
CA TYR A 155 -14.03 -8.10 7.09
C TYR A 155 -13.45 -9.43 6.58
N PHE A 156 -14.20 -10.53 6.74
CA PHE A 156 -13.76 -11.84 6.26
C PHE A 156 -13.74 -11.95 4.73
N SER A 157 -14.67 -11.30 4.03
CA SER A 157 -14.67 -11.24 2.56
C SER A 157 -13.41 -10.57 2.01
N VAL A 158 -13.01 -9.42 2.57
CA VAL A 158 -11.78 -8.73 2.15
C VAL A 158 -10.55 -9.61 2.38
N LEU A 159 -10.46 -10.25 3.54
CA LEU A 159 -9.37 -11.17 3.86
C LEU A 159 -9.31 -12.35 2.87
N PHE A 160 -10.45 -13.00 2.62
CA PHE A 160 -10.53 -14.13 1.70
C PHE A 160 -10.16 -13.75 0.26
N LEU A 161 -10.66 -12.61 -0.22
CA LEU A 161 -10.36 -12.09 -1.55
C LEU A 161 -8.87 -11.74 -1.69
N TYR A 162 -8.27 -11.18 -0.64
CA TYR A 162 -6.84 -10.85 -0.65
C TYR A 162 -5.97 -12.11 -0.73
N ILE A 163 -6.28 -13.13 0.08
CA ILE A 163 -5.61 -14.43 0.02
C ILE A 163 -5.80 -15.07 -1.36
N SER A 164 -7.01 -15.03 -1.91
CA SER A 164 -7.29 -15.54 -3.26
C SER A 164 -6.45 -14.83 -4.32
N LYS A 165 -6.31 -13.49 -4.24
CA LYS A 165 -5.44 -12.71 -5.13
C LYS A 165 -3.97 -13.09 -4.98
N LEU A 166 -3.46 -13.30 -3.76
CA LEU A 166 -2.09 -13.75 -3.54
C LEU A 166 -1.82 -15.09 -4.23
N LEU A 167 -2.75 -16.05 -4.11
CA LEU A 167 -2.63 -17.37 -4.74
C LEU A 167 -2.70 -17.29 -6.27
N GLN A 168 -3.61 -16.49 -6.82
CA GLN A 168 -3.72 -16.27 -8.27
C GLN A 168 -2.48 -15.58 -8.83
N ASN A 169 -1.95 -14.57 -8.13
CA ASN A 169 -0.74 -13.88 -8.55
C ASN A 169 0.45 -14.85 -8.55
N LYS A 170 0.58 -15.68 -7.52
CA LYS A 170 1.60 -16.75 -7.49
C LYS A 170 1.50 -17.69 -8.70
N ASN A 171 0.30 -18.12 -9.08
CA ASN A 171 0.13 -19.00 -10.25
C ASN A 171 0.49 -18.30 -11.58
N LYS A 172 0.22 -17.00 -11.72
CA LYS A 172 0.66 -16.19 -12.88
C LYS A 172 2.19 -16.09 -12.96
N ILE A 173 2.88 -16.24 -11.83
CA ILE A 173 4.32 -16.10 -11.70
C ILE A 173 5.06 -17.41 -11.99
N ASP A 174 4.50 -18.52 -11.53
CA ASP A 174 5.13 -19.85 -11.59
C ASP A 174 4.80 -20.61 -12.89
N GLY A 175 3.91 -20.09 -13.74
CA GLY A 175 3.50 -20.65 -15.04
C GLY A 175 3.94 -19.80 -16.21
#